data_AF-A0A9N9D2F7-F1
#
_entry.id   AF-A0A9N9D2F7-F1
#
_cell.length_a   1.000
_cell.length_b   1.000
_cell.length_c   1.000
_cell.angle_alpha   90.00
_cell.angle_beta   90.00
_cell.angle_gamma   90.00
#
_symmetry.space_group_name_H-M   'P 1'
#
loop_
_entity.id
_entity.type
_entity.pdbx_description
1 polymer ?
#
loop_
_entity_poly.entity_id
_entity_poly.type
_entity_poly.pdbx_seq_one_letter_code
_entity_poly.pdbx_strand_id
1 'polypeptide(L)'
;MTRKEYVNWIEKQWAVRVDELTVTRILQKSEDILNTEIIWPNAKRHKSVTVPELELELALREFILTYQDKAILSKAILIEKAKLLAVGLEVPDGTSKFSAGWLQKFKEHNGICQQQLHGEVSSVNLGLWLMPCHC
;
A
#
# COMPACT_ATOMS: atom_id res chain seq x y z
N MET A 1 1.74 -17.84 -26.99
CA MET A 1 1.69 -18.87 -25.94
C MET A 1 0.25 -19.34 -25.79
N THR A 2 -0.01 -20.65 -25.85
CA THR A 2 -1.36 -21.22 -25.71
C THR A 2 -1.75 -21.40 -24.24
N ARG A 3 -3.05 -21.59 -23.93
CA ARG A 3 -3.51 -21.82 -22.55
C ARG A 3 -2.86 -23.06 -21.92
N LYS A 4 -2.71 -24.12 -22.70
CA LYS A 4 -2.02 -25.36 -22.29
C LYS A 4 -0.56 -25.14 -21.97
N GLU A 5 0.13 -24.29 -22.74
CA GLU A 5 1.52 -23.92 -22.44
C GLU A 5 1.62 -23.18 -21.10
N TYR A 6 0.68 -22.28 -20.78
CA TYR A 6 0.63 -21.62 -19.47
C TYR A 6 0.41 -22.62 -18.33
N VAL A 7 -0.57 -23.52 -18.46
CA VAL A 7 -0.84 -24.54 -17.43
C VAL A 7 0.40 -25.41 -17.18
N ASN A 8 1.02 -25.93 -18.24
CA ASN A 8 2.21 -26.77 -18.14
C ASN A 8 3.39 -26.02 -17.51
N TRP A 9 3.57 -24.74 -17.85
CA TRP A 9 4.60 -23.90 -17.27
C TRP A 9 4.36 -23.65 -15.78
N ILE A 10 3.12 -23.32 -15.37
CA ILE A 10 2.75 -23.10 -13.96
C ILE A 10 2.98 -24.37 -13.13
N GLU A 11 2.54 -25.52 -13.63
CA GLU A 11 2.73 -26.81 -12.95
C GLU A 11 4.21 -27.15 -12.81
N LYS A 12 5.04 -26.86 -13.83
CA LYS A 12 6.49 -27.07 -13.77
C LYS A 12 7.19 -26.14 -12.77
N GLN A 13 6.76 -24.88 -12.66
CA GLN A 13 7.43 -23.89 -11.81
C GLN A 13 7.03 -23.99 -10.34
N TRP A 14 5.74 -24.23 -10.05
CA TRP A 14 5.22 -24.17 -8.68
C TRP A 14 4.63 -25.50 -8.18
N ALA A 15 4.66 -26.57 -8.98
CA ALA A 15 4.00 -27.85 -8.66
C ALA A 15 2.51 -27.71 -8.33
N VAL A 16 1.86 -26.67 -8.88
CA VAL A 16 0.43 -26.40 -8.73
C VAL A 16 -0.25 -26.56 -10.08
N ARG A 17 -1.27 -27.40 -10.15
CA ARG A 17 -2.09 -27.56 -11.35
C ARG A 17 -3.24 -26.55 -11.34
N VAL A 18 -3.34 -25.77 -12.42
CA VAL A 18 -4.35 -24.71 -12.59
C VAL A 18 -5.22 -25.03 -13.79
N ASP A 19 -6.53 -24.78 -13.69
CA ASP A 19 -7.47 -24.99 -14.79
C ASP A 19 -7.29 -23.96 -15.92
N GLU A 20 -7.53 -24.37 -17.18
CA GLU A 20 -7.41 -23.47 -18.34
C GLU A 20 -8.40 -22.28 -18.28
N LEU A 21 -9.56 -22.43 -17.63
CA LEU A 21 -10.49 -21.32 -17.40
C LEU A 21 -9.93 -20.31 -16.42
N THR A 22 -9.16 -20.74 -15.42
CA THR A 22 -8.48 -19.84 -14.48
C THR A 22 -7.41 -19.03 -15.20
N VAL A 23 -6.60 -19.66 -16.06
CA VAL A 23 -5.64 -18.95 -16.93
C VAL A 23 -6.37 -17.93 -17.80
N THR A 24 -7.50 -18.30 -18.40
CA THR A 24 -8.30 -17.39 -19.24
C THR A 24 -8.81 -16.18 -18.44
N ARG A 25 -9.33 -16.41 -17.23
CA ARG A 25 -9.83 -15.34 -16.35
C ARG A 25 -8.72 -14.38 -15.93
N ILE A 26 -7.52 -14.88 -15.66
CA ILE A 26 -6.34 -14.05 -15.33
C ILE A 26 -5.95 -13.21 -16.55
N LEU A 27 -5.85 -13.81 -17.74
CA LEU A 27 -5.48 -13.10 -18.96
C LEU A 27 -6.52 -12.03 -19.35
N GLN A 28 -7.81 -12.28 -19.14
CA GLN A 28 -8.88 -11.31 -19.39
C GLN A 28 -8.87 -10.12 -18.44
N LYS A 29 -8.32 -10.29 -17.23
CA LYS A 29 -8.24 -9.26 -16.19
C LYS A 29 -6.81 -8.79 -15.96
N SER A 30 -5.90 -9.06 -16.89
CA SER A 30 -4.47 -8.83 -16.68
C SER A 30 -4.16 -7.37 -16.41
N GLU A 31 -4.81 -6.45 -17.14
CA GLU A 31 -4.66 -5.01 -16.95
C GLU A 31 -5.15 -4.57 -15.56
N ASP A 32 -6.33 -5.02 -15.14
CA ASP A 32 -6.87 -4.73 -13.81
C ASP A 32 -5.97 -5.29 -12.69
N ILE A 33 -5.44 -6.51 -12.88
CA ILE A 33 -4.55 -7.18 -11.92
C ILE A 33 -3.23 -6.40 -11.82
N LEU A 34 -2.61 -6.06 -12.95
CA LEU A 34 -1.34 -5.34 -12.99
C LEU A 34 -1.47 -3.94 -12.40
N ASN A 35 -2.54 -3.21 -12.74
CA ASN A 35 -2.82 -1.91 -12.15
C ASN A 35 -3.03 -2.01 -10.63
N THR A 36 -3.74 -3.04 -10.17
CA THR A 36 -3.93 -3.28 -8.73
C THR A 36 -2.61 -3.65 -8.05
N GLU A 37 -1.73 -4.43 -8.68
CA GLU A 37 -0.46 -4.88 -8.11
C GLU A 37 0.56 -3.74 -7.97
N ILE A 38 0.58 -2.80 -8.93
CA ILE A 38 1.39 -1.57 -8.85
C ILE A 38 1.03 -0.75 -7.60
N ILE A 39 -0.26 -0.74 -7.25
CA ILE A 39 -0.78 0.08 -6.17
C ILE A 39 -0.79 -0.71 -4.83
N TRP A 40 -1.12 -2.00 -4.86
CA TRP A 40 -1.29 -2.89 -3.71
C TRP A 40 -0.52 -4.20 -3.93
N PRO A 41 0.82 -4.15 -3.86
CA PRO A 41 1.64 -5.36 -4.00
C PRO A 41 1.26 -6.30 -2.84
N ASN A 42 0.73 -7.49 -3.16
CA ASN A 42 0.17 -8.51 -2.25
C ASN A 42 -1.35 -8.52 -2.01
N ALA A 43 -2.15 -7.70 -2.69
CA ALA A 43 -3.60 -7.80 -2.60
C ALA A 43 -4.14 -9.11 -3.22
N LYS A 44 -4.41 -10.12 -2.37
CA LYS A 44 -5.01 -11.41 -2.80
C LYS A 44 -6.50 -11.32 -3.12
N ARG A 45 -7.17 -10.22 -2.75
CA ARG A 45 -8.59 -9.96 -3.01
C ARG A 45 -8.74 -8.56 -3.57
N HIS A 46 -9.46 -8.44 -4.69
CA HIS A 46 -9.85 -7.14 -5.23
C HIS A 46 -10.85 -6.49 -4.27
N LYS A 47 -10.36 -5.54 -3.46
CA LYS A 47 -11.25 -4.60 -2.77
C LYS A 47 -11.43 -3.43 -3.75
N SER A 48 -12.67 -3.13 -4.15
CA SER A 48 -12.95 -1.92 -4.91
C SER A 48 -12.64 -0.72 -4.01
N VAL A 49 -11.45 -0.15 -4.19
CA VAL A 49 -11.06 1.12 -3.58
C VAL A 49 -11.69 2.21 -4.44
N THR A 50 -12.34 3.19 -3.82
CA THR A 50 -12.87 4.33 -4.58
C THR A 50 -11.71 5.17 -5.13
N VAL A 51 -11.87 5.80 -6.29
CA VAL A 51 -10.82 6.64 -6.90
C VAL A 51 -10.29 7.70 -5.92
N PRO A 52 -11.14 8.40 -5.12
CA PRO A 52 -10.65 9.37 -4.13
C PRO A 52 -9.82 8.75 -2.99
N GLU A 53 -10.15 7.53 -2.54
CA GLU A 53 -9.36 6.82 -1.54
C GLU A 53 -7.98 6.43 -2.08
N LEU A 54 -7.93 6.04 -3.36
CA LEU A 54 -6.69 5.69 -4.03
C LEU A 54 -5.76 6.90 -4.17
N GLU A 55 -6.29 8.03 -4.62
CA GLU A 55 -5.51 9.27 -4.75
C GLU A 55 -4.99 9.77 -3.40
N LEU A 56 -5.79 9.62 -2.34
CA LEU A 56 -5.37 9.93 -0.98
C LEU A 56 -4.19 9.06 -0.51
N GLU A 57 -4.24 7.76 -0.80
CA GLU A 57 -3.15 6.83 -0.46
C GLU A 57 -1.86 7.18 -1.20
N LEU A 58 -1.94 7.45 -2.50
CA LEU A 58 -0.80 7.86 -3.32
C LEU A 58 -0.20 9.19 -2.84
N ALA A 59 -1.04 10.21 -2.61
CA ALA A 59 -0.59 11.53 -2.18
C ALA A 59 0.06 11.50 -0.79
N LEU A 60 -0.47 10.69 0.14
CA LEU A 60 0.13 10.55 1.46
C LEU A 60 1.46 9.79 1.39
N ARG A 61 1.56 8.76 0.55
CA ARG A 61 2.82 8.03 0.32
C ARG A 61 3.89 8.95 -0.27
N GLU A 62 3.56 9.71 -1.30
CA GLU A 62 4.47 10.68 -1.91
C GLU A 62 4.95 11.72 -0.89
N PHE A 63 4.05 12.25 -0.06
CA PHE A 63 4.42 13.15 1.03
C PHE A 63 5.44 12.51 1.99
N ILE A 64 5.22 11.26 2.40
CA ILE A 64 6.17 10.58 3.29
C ILE A 64 7.53 10.42 2.61
N LEU A 65 7.58 9.90 1.39
CA LEU A 65 8.83 9.71 0.65
C LEU A 65 9.58 11.04 0.42
N THR A 66 8.86 12.14 0.21
CA THR A 66 9.46 13.46 -0.06
C THR A 66 10.11 14.09 1.18
N TYR A 67 9.59 13.77 2.37
CA TYR A 67 9.96 14.46 3.62
C TYR A 67 10.58 13.55 4.68
N GLN A 68 10.60 12.22 4.48
CA GLN A 68 11.18 11.28 5.44
C GLN A 68 12.64 11.60 5.77
N ASP A 69 13.41 12.13 4.81
CA ASP A 69 14.83 12.48 5.02
C ASP A 69 15.03 13.92 5.54
N LYS A 70 13.96 14.71 5.61
CA LYS A 70 14.00 16.15 5.91
C LYS A 70 13.39 16.52 7.26
N ALA A 71 12.47 15.69 7.78
CA ALA A 71 11.75 15.96 9.01
C ALA A 71 11.27 14.67 9.69
N ILE A 72 11.13 14.73 11.01
CA ILE A 72 10.48 13.66 11.79
C ILE A 72 8.98 13.69 11.51
N LEU A 73 8.49 12.67 10.80
CA LEU A 73 7.07 12.53 10.46
C LEU A 73 6.34 11.73 11.54
N SER A 74 5.94 12.43 12.60
CA SER A 74 5.17 11.82 13.70
C SER A 74 3.81 11.29 13.22
N LYS A 75 3.24 10.35 13.98
CA LYS A 75 1.89 9.82 13.72
C LYS A 75 0.83 10.92 13.62
N ALA A 76 0.93 11.95 14.46
CA ALA A 76 -0.01 13.07 14.45
C ALA A 76 0.11 13.88 13.15
N ILE A 77 1.34 14.16 12.71
CA ILE A 77 1.61 14.86 11.44
C ILE A 77 1.02 14.09 10.26
N LEU A 78 1.21 12.77 10.20
CA LEU A 78 0.66 11.95 9.13
C LEU A 78 -0.86 11.94 9.10
N ILE A 79 -1.51 11.86 10.27
CA ILE A 79 -2.97 11.91 10.39
C ILE A 79 -3.51 13.26 9.94
N GLU A 80 -2.92 14.36 10.40
CA GLU A 80 -3.36 15.71 10.00
C GLU A 80 -3.12 15.95 8.51
N LYS A 81 -1.98 15.51 7.97
CA LYS A 81 -1.73 15.59 6.52
C LYS A 81 -2.75 14.79 5.72
N ALA A 82 -3.09 13.58 6.16
CA ALA A 82 -4.09 12.74 5.49
C ALA A 82 -5.47 13.41 5.48
N LYS A 83 -5.89 14.05 6.58
CA LYS A 83 -7.15 14.81 6.63
C LYS A 83 -7.16 15.97 5.63
N LEU A 84 -6.06 16.74 5.57
CA LEU A 84 -5.95 17.86 4.62
C LEU A 84 -6.03 17.38 3.16
N LEU A 85 -5.37 16.28 2.84
CA LEU A 85 -5.43 15.67 1.50
C LEU A 85 -6.85 15.18 1.19
N ALA A 86 -7.53 14.55 2.14
CA ALA A 86 -8.88 14.02 1.94
C ALA A 86 -9.91 15.11 1.67
N VAL A 87 -9.80 16.26 2.35
CA VAL A 87 -10.63 17.44 2.06
C VAL A 87 -10.37 17.94 0.65
N GLY A 88 -9.10 18.04 0.24
CA GLY A 88 -8.73 18.51 -1.11
C GLY A 88 -9.14 17.55 -2.24
N LEU A 89 -9.27 16.26 -1.93
CA LEU A 89 -9.66 15.20 -2.87
C LEU A 89 -11.16 14.86 -2.79
N GLU A 90 -11.94 15.62 -2.03
CA GLU A 90 -13.39 15.40 -1.84
C GLU A 90 -13.75 13.97 -1.41
N VAL A 91 -12.89 13.34 -0.60
CA VAL A 91 -13.15 11.99 -0.07
C VAL A 91 -14.34 12.07 0.90
N PRO A 92 -15.40 11.25 0.72
CA PRO A 92 -16.57 11.34 1.57
C PRO A 92 -16.24 11.13 3.07
N ASP A 93 -16.78 11.98 3.94
CA ASP A 93 -16.51 12.01 5.39
C ASP A 93 -16.80 10.68 6.12
N GLY A 94 -17.51 9.74 5.49
CA GLY A 94 -17.83 8.43 6.03
C GLY A 94 -16.76 7.34 5.80
N THR A 95 -15.80 7.56 4.90
CA THR A 95 -15.00 6.45 4.35
C THR A 95 -13.67 6.21 5.07
N SER A 96 -13.09 7.26 5.66
CA SER A 96 -11.78 7.18 6.33
C SER A 96 -11.84 7.81 7.71
N LYS A 97 -12.16 7.03 8.74
CA LYS A 97 -11.81 7.41 10.11
C LYS A 97 -10.29 7.33 10.20
N PHE A 98 -9.60 8.48 10.02
CA PHE A 98 -8.14 8.70 10.12
C PHE A 98 -7.58 8.34 11.50
N SER A 99 -7.85 7.11 11.90
CA SER A 99 -7.56 6.52 13.18
C SER A 99 -6.16 5.94 13.17
N ALA A 100 -5.68 5.61 14.37
CA ALA A 100 -4.45 4.84 14.52
C ALA A 100 -4.42 3.56 13.66
N GLY A 101 -5.54 2.82 13.62
CA GLY A 101 -5.64 1.58 12.86
C GLY A 101 -5.66 1.78 11.35
N TRP A 102 -6.25 2.88 10.87
CA TRP A 102 -6.20 3.24 9.46
C TRP A 102 -4.75 3.53 9.03
N LEU A 103 -4.03 4.35 9.80
CA LEU A 103 -2.63 4.67 9.48
C LEU A 103 -1.73 3.42 9.53
N GLN A 104 -1.99 2.50 10.46
CA GLN A 104 -1.26 1.24 10.53
C GLN A 104 -1.42 0.41 9.25
N LYS A 105 -2.65 0.26 8.75
CA LYS A 105 -2.92 -0.45 7.48
C LYS A 105 -2.29 0.25 6.27
N PHE A 106 -2.37 1.58 6.23
CA PHE A 106 -1.71 2.38 5.19
C PHE A 106 -0.20 2.07 5.17
N LYS A 107 0.45 2.04 6.33
CA LYS A 107 1.89 1.71 6.42
C LYS A 107 2.20 0.29 5.95
N GLU A 108 1.39 -0.68 6.36
CA GLU A 108 1.54 -2.08 5.97
C GLU A 108 1.42 -2.26 4.46
N HIS A 109 0.44 -1.63 3.80
CA HIS A 109 0.34 -1.69 2.33
C HIS A 109 1.51 -1.04 1.61
N ASN A 110 2.03 0.06 2.16
CA ASN A 110 3.07 0.83 1.51
C ASN A 110 4.49 0.40 1.92
N GLY A 111 4.64 -0.68 2.68
CA GLY A 111 5.95 -1.17 3.16
C GLY A 111 6.68 -0.15 4.04
N ILE A 112 5.95 0.68 4.78
CA ILE A 112 6.51 1.75 5.59
C ILE A 112 6.70 1.26 7.03
N CYS A 113 7.95 1.09 7.45
CA CYS A 113 8.27 0.68 8.81
C CYS A 113 8.57 1.88 9.71
N GLN A 114 8.18 1.79 10.98
CA GLN A 114 8.64 2.70 12.02
C GLN A 114 9.94 2.19 12.61
N GLN A 115 11.00 3.00 12.58
CA GLN A 115 12.21 2.72 13.36
C GLN A 115 12.28 3.66 14.57
N GLN A 116 12.52 3.08 15.75
CA GLN A 116 12.92 3.84 16.93
C GLN A 116 14.40 4.19 16.79
N LEU A 117 14.73 5.48 16.73
CA LEU A 117 16.12 5.89 16.93
C LEU A 117 16.48 5.70 18.41
N HIS A 118 17.33 4.73 18.70
CA HIS A 118 18.00 4.67 20.00
C HIS A 118 19.26 5.56 19.93
N GLY A 119 19.17 6.76 20.50
CA GLY A 119 20.28 7.72 20.58
C GLY A 119 20.05 8.76 21.68
N GLU A 120 20.65 8.48 22.85
CA GLU A 120 21.01 9.33 23.99
C GLU A 120 19.94 10.11 24.78
N VAL A 121 19.72 9.61 26.01
CA VAL A 121 19.36 10.27 27.27
C VAL A 121 18.87 11.73 27.19
N SER A 122 17.55 11.90 27.07
CA SER A 122 16.73 12.78 27.93
C SER A 122 15.31 12.86 27.35
N SER A 123 14.36 12.33 28.11
CA SER A 123 12.91 12.53 28.07
C SER A 123 12.34 13.52 27.02
N VAL A 124 12.17 13.12 25.76
CA VAL A 124 10.95 13.34 24.97
C VAL A 124 10.83 12.21 23.96
N ASN A 125 9.73 11.46 24.04
CA ASN A 125 9.40 10.34 23.18
C ASN A 125 8.88 10.85 21.81
N LEU A 126 9.72 11.46 20.97
CA LEU A 126 9.31 11.97 19.64
C LEU A 126 10.46 11.97 18.63
N GLY A 127 10.70 10.82 18.00
CA GLY A 127 11.64 10.71 16.88
C GLY A 127 11.44 9.41 16.11
N LEU A 128 10.39 9.33 15.30
CA LEU A 128 10.10 8.17 14.43
C LEU A 128 10.52 8.51 13.00
N TRP A 129 11.54 7.84 12.50
CA TRP A 129 11.87 7.86 11.07
C TRP A 129 11.06 6.77 10.37
N LEU A 130 10.52 7.13 9.21
CA LEU A 130 9.85 6.22 8.30
C LEU A 130 10.87 5.93 7.21
N MET A 131 11.34 4.70 7.12
CA MET A 131 12.17 4.26 6.00
C MET A 131 11.37 3.21 5.20
N PRO A 132 11.54 3.13 3.87
CA PRO A 132 11.02 2.03 3.09
C PRO A 132 11.65 0.72 3.59
N CYS A 133 10.83 -0.25 3.99
CA CYS A 133 11.30 -1.59 4.28
C CYS A 133 11.52 -2.34 2.97
N HIS A 134 12.75 -2.75 2.69
CA HIS A 134 13.01 -3.84 1.76
C HIS A 134 12.62 -5.16 2.45
N CYS A 135 11.43 -5.66 2.15
CA CYS A 135 11.05 -7.05 2.41
C CYS A 135 11.58 -7.95 1.29
#